data_AF-A0A6J7J1S2-F1
#
_entry.id   AF-A0A6J7J1S2-F1
#
_cell.length_a   1.000
_cell.length_b   1.000
_cell.length_c   1.000
_cell.angle_alpha   90.00
_cell.angle_beta   90.00
_cell.angle_gamma   90.00
#
_symmetry.space_group_name_H-M   'P 1'
#
loop_
_entity.id
_entity.type
_entity.pdbx_description
1 polymer ?
#
loop_
_entity_poly.entity_id
_entity_poly.type
_entity_poly.pdbx_seq_one_letter_code
_entity_poly.pdbx_strand_id
1 'polypeptide(L)'
;MPPQSSAQVPADSVWRWQDHASCSGHDVMMFYHPGDQRGRTRRRREVVAKSICFGCPVRLDCADYAIRAREPYGVWGGLTEAEREAIYASIPVEQYPRLPGDGASAAKLAIERSMNPQAFTA
;
A
#
# COMPACT_ATOMS: atom_id res chain seq x y z
N MET A 1 4.61 -10.43 9.75
CA MET A 1 4.61 -10.29 8.27
C MET A 1 5.07 -11.62 7.69
N PRO A 2 4.39 -12.20 6.69
CA PRO A 2 4.94 -13.39 6.04
C PRO A 2 6.33 -13.03 5.48
N PRO A 3 7.34 -13.89 5.63
CA PRO A 3 8.65 -13.65 5.06
C PRO A 3 8.49 -13.58 3.54
N GLN A 4 8.71 -12.40 2.96
CA GLN A 4 8.64 -12.25 1.52
C GLN A 4 9.82 -12.98 0.88
N SER A 5 9.57 -13.62 -0.26
CA SER A 5 10.60 -14.23 -1.08
C SER A 5 11.61 -13.15 -1.48
N SER A 6 12.88 -13.35 -1.17
CA SER A 6 13.98 -12.41 -1.36
C SER A 6 14.22 -11.97 -2.81
N ALA A 7 13.46 -12.49 -3.78
CA ALA A 7 13.62 -12.22 -5.20
C ALA A 7 12.96 -10.91 -5.69
N GLN A 8 12.09 -10.27 -4.90
CA GLN A 8 11.30 -9.10 -5.33
C GLN A 8 11.63 -7.80 -4.59
N VAL A 9 12.55 -7.84 -3.62
CA VAL A 9 12.88 -6.71 -2.77
C VAL A 9 14.10 -5.97 -3.34
N PRO A 10 14.00 -4.67 -3.72
CA PRO A 10 15.13 -3.89 -4.20
C PRO A 10 16.30 -3.91 -3.20
N ALA A 11 17.53 -4.13 -3.68
CA ALA A 11 18.72 -4.30 -2.84
C ALA A 11 19.06 -3.07 -1.96
N ASP A 12 18.48 -1.90 -2.28
CA ASP A 12 18.64 -0.64 -1.57
C ASP A 12 17.48 -0.33 -0.60
N SER A 13 16.50 -1.23 -0.47
CA SER A 13 15.41 -1.07 0.49
C SER A 13 15.96 -1.20 1.92
N VAL A 14 16.38 -0.09 2.50
CA VAL A 14 16.72 -0.02 3.92
C VAL A 14 15.40 -0.20 4.69
N TRP A 15 15.22 -1.37 5.31
CA TRP A 15 14.03 -1.82 6.07
C TRP A 15 13.76 -1.03 7.38
N ARG A 16 14.07 0.27 7.43
CA ARG A 16 13.97 1.10 8.66
C ARG A 16 12.71 1.94 8.76
N TRP A 17 12.04 2.21 7.64
CA TRP A 17 10.78 2.97 7.66
C TRP A 17 9.67 2.17 8.36
N GLN A 18 9.68 0.83 8.25
CA GLN A 18 8.68 -0.04 8.89
C GLN A 18 8.64 0.09 10.41
N ASP A 19 9.79 0.36 11.05
CA ASP A 19 9.89 0.57 12.50
C ASP A 19 9.03 1.73 13.00
N HIS A 20 8.73 2.69 12.12
CA HIS A 20 7.93 3.88 12.43
C HIS A 20 6.50 3.76 11.90
N ALA A 21 6.10 2.60 11.37
CA ALA A 21 4.77 2.39 10.81
C ALA A 21 3.71 2.29 11.90
N SER A 22 2.67 3.13 11.83
CA SER A 22 1.55 3.12 12.78
C SER A 22 0.76 1.82 12.77
N CYS A 23 0.83 1.04 11.69
CA CYS A 23 0.14 -0.25 11.59
C CYS A 23 0.80 -1.39 12.39
N SER A 24 2.05 -1.23 12.85
CA SER A 24 2.79 -2.30 13.54
C SER A 24 2.16 -2.76 14.85
N GLY A 25 1.38 -1.90 15.51
CA GLY A 25 0.65 -2.21 16.75
C GLY A 25 -0.73 -2.83 16.56
N HIS A 26 -1.15 -3.07 15.32
CA HIS A 26 -2.48 -3.59 14.98
C HIS A 26 -2.40 -5.03 14.47
N ASP A 27 -3.53 -5.75 14.48
CA ASP A 27 -3.64 -7.07 13.87
C ASP A 27 -3.36 -7.00 12.36
N VAL A 28 -2.42 -7.82 11.88
CA VAL A 28 -2.06 -7.92 10.46
C VAL A 28 -3.27 -8.26 9.58
N MET A 29 -4.26 -9.00 10.10
CA MET A 29 -5.47 -9.35 9.38
C MET A 29 -6.36 -8.14 9.10
N MET A 30 -6.12 -6.99 9.75
CA MET A 30 -6.78 -5.73 9.43
C MET A 30 -6.31 -5.17 8.09
N PHE A 31 -5.06 -5.42 7.70
CA PHE A 31 -4.45 -4.89 6.49
C PHE A 31 -4.40 -5.92 5.36
N TYR A 32 -4.38 -7.21 5.70
CA TYR A 32 -4.31 -8.31 4.75
C TYR A 32 -5.52 -9.24 4.93
N HIS A 33 -6.18 -9.58 3.84
CA HIS A 33 -7.30 -10.51 3.79
C HIS A 33 -7.00 -11.61 2.76
N PRO A 34 -7.44 -12.85 3.01
CA PRO A 34 -7.44 -13.86 1.97
C PRO A 34 -8.35 -13.41 0.82
N GLY A 35 -7.95 -13.69 -0.42
CA GLY A 35 -8.58 -13.15 -1.64
C GLY A 35 -10.04 -13.58 -1.88
N ASP A 36 -10.57 -14.48 -1.06
CA ASP A 36 -11.96 -14.94 -1.07
C ASP A 36 -12.92 -14.01 -0.32
N GLN A 37 -12.42 -13.08 0.49
CA GLN A 37 -13.25 -12.11 1.21
C GLN A 37 -13.75 -11.00 0.26
N ARG A 38 -15.06 -10.99 -0.03
CA ARG A 38 -15.69 -10.06 -0.99
C ARG A 38 -16.77 -9.16 -0.36
N GLY A 39 -17.15 -8.11 -1.09
CA GLY A 39 -18.31 -7.27 -0.75
C GLY A 39 -18.09 -6.33 0.44
N ARG A 40 -19.16 -6.07 1.21
CA ARG A 40 -19.18 -5.04 2.26
C ARG A 40 -18.13 -5.24 3.36
N THR A 41 -17.85 -6.48 3.75
CA THR A 41 -16.87 -6.80 4.80
C THR A 41 -15.47 -6.37 4.39
N ARG A 42 -15.05 -6.67 3.15
CA ARG A 42 -13.77 -6.24 2.60
C ARG A 42 -13.67 -4.71 2.58
N ARG A 43 -14.67 -4.03 2.03
CA ARG A 43 -14.70 -2.56 1.94
C ARG A 43 -14.57 -1.89 3.31
N ARG A 44 -15.32 -2.37 4.32
CA ARG A 44 -15.24 -1.83 5.68
C ARG A 44 -13.84 -1.99 6.28
N ARG A 45 -13.21 -3.15 6.05
CA ARG A 45 -11.85 -3.43 6.53
C ARG A 45 -10.82 -2.52 5.83
N GLU A 46 -10.94 -2.34 4.52
CA GLU A 46 -10.10 -1.41 3.76
C GLU A 46 -10.25 0.03 4.26
N VAL A 47 -11.47 0.50 4.58
CA VAL A 47 -11.70 1.83 5.16
C VAL A 47 -10.97 1.99 6.50
N VAL A 48 -11.06 0.99 7.40
CA VAL A 48 -10.36 1.02 8.69
C VAL A 48 -8.84 0.98 8.51
N ALA A 49 -8.33 0.15 7.62
CA ALA A 49 -6.90 0.10 7.33
C ALA A 49 -6.38 1.43 6.77
N LYS A 50 -7.12 2.04 5.83
CA LYS A 50 -6.76 3.34 5.25
C LYS A 50 -6.80 4.47 6.26
N SER A 51 -7.70 4.45 7.25
CA SER A 51 -7.73 5.48 8.30
C SER A 51 -6.48 5.43 9.19
N ILE A 52 -5.94 4.25 9.47
CA ILE A 52 -4.66 4.09 10.17
C ILE A 52 -3.51 4.62 9.30
N CYS A 53 -3.51 4.32 8.00
CA CYS A 53 -2.50 4.82 7.09
C CYS A 53 -2.51 6.35 6.95
N PHE A 54 -3.66 7.03 7.11
CA PHE A 54 -3.82 8.46 6.86
C PHE A 54 -2.85 9.32 7.67
N GLY A 55 -2.61 8.99 8.94
CA GLY A 55 -1.68 9.70 9.82
C GLY A 55 -0.30 9.04 9.98
N CYS A 56 -0.01 7.99 9.20
CA CYS A 56 1.23 7.23 9.35
C CYS A 56 2.44 8.02 8.81
N PRO A 57 3.53 8.21 9.59
CA PRO A 57 4.66 9.05 9.18
C PRO A 57 5.44 8.47 7.99
N VAL A 58 5.37 7.16 7.77
CA VAL A 58 6.08 6.44 6.71
C VAL A 58 5.16 6.00 5.57
N ARG A 59 4.00 6.65 5.44
CA ARG A 59 2.99 6.31 4.43
C ARG A 59 3.55 6.36 3.01
N LEU A 60 4.36 7.38 2.69
CA LEU A 60 4.95 7.55 1.36
C LEU A 60 5.97 6.45 1.05
N ASP A 61 6.85 6.13 1.99
CA ASP A 61 7.82 5.03 1.84
C ASP A 61 7.10 3.67 1.67
N CYS A 62 6.02 3.48 2.42
CA CYS A 62 5.18 2.29 2.34
C CYS A 62 4.48 2.17 0.97
N ALA A 63 3.94 3.27 0.44
CA ALA A 63 3.33 3.29 -0.90
C ALA A 63 4.40 3.08 -1.99
N ASP A 64 5.56 3.72 -1.86
CA ASP A 64 6.68 3.56 -2.77
C ASP A 64 7.12 2.11 -2.90
N TYR A 65 7.38 1.47 -1.75
CA TYR A 65 7.70 0.06 -1.68
C TYR A 65 6.63 -0.80 -2.35
N ALA A 66 5.37 -0.61 -1.97
CA ALA A 66 4.29 -1.46 -2.44
C ALA A 66 4.11 -1.40 -3.96
N ILE A 67 4.30 -0.22 -4.56
CA ILE A 67 4.23 -0.06 -6.00
C ILE A 67 5.44 -0.69 -6.67
N ARG A 68 6.67 -0.47 -6.20
CA ARG A 68 7.88 -1.04 -6.83
C ARG A 68 7.93 -2.57 -6.73
N ALA A 69 7.51 -3.12 -5.60
CA ALA A 69 7.47 -4.57 -5.35
C ALA A 69 6.25 -5.26 -5.97
N ARG A 70 5.30 -4.49 -6.53
CA ARG A 70 4.02 -4.98 -7.04
C ARG A 70 3.25 -5.81 -6.00
N GLU A 71 3.10 -5.25 -4.80
CA GLU A 71 2.49 -5.96 -3.67
C GLU A 71 1.07 -6.45 -3.98
N PRO A 72 0.84 -7.78 -3.97
CA PRO A 72 -0.37 -8.37 -4.55
C PRO A 72 -1.61 -8.23 -3.69
N TYR A 73 -1.47 -8.02 -2.38
CA TYR A 73 -2.60 -8.04 -1.44
C TYR A 73 -2.52 -6.94 -0.39
N GLY A 74 -3.68 -6.63 0.18
CA GLY A 74 -3.81 -5.78 1.36
C GLY A 74 -3.70 -4.28 1.10
N VAL A 75 -3.75 -3.50 2.18
CA VAL A 75 -3.64 -2.03 2.18
C VAL A 75 -2.22 -1.60 2.51
N TRP A 76 -1.62 -0.83 1.62
CA TRP A 76 -0.25 -0.32 1.75
C TRP A 76 -0.21 1.18 1.50
N GLY A 77 0.39 1.96 2.39
CA GLY A 77 0.50 3.42 2.22
C GLY A 77 -0.85 4.13 2.01
N GLY A 78 -1.95 3.53 2.47
CA GLY A 78 -3.32 4.02 2.25
C GLY A 78 -3.90 3.69 0.86
N LEU A 79 -3.29 2.76 0.12
CA LEU A 79 -3.76 2.25 -1.16
C LEU A 79 -4.29 0.82 -0.99
N THR A 80 -5.49 0.54 -1.48
CA THR A 80 -6.00 -0.84 -1.59
C THR A 80 -5.33 -1.57 -2.75
N GLU A 81 -5.48 -2.90 -2.77
CA GLU A 81 -5.10 -3.73 -3.91
C GLU A 81 -5.70 -3.21 -5.22
N ALA A 82 -6.99 -2.90 -5.26
CA ALA A 82 -7.67 -2.41 -6.46
C ALA A 82 -7.13 -1.05 -6.93
N GLU A 83 -6.77 -0.16 -6.00
CA GLU A 83 -6.14 1.12 -6.32
C GLU A 83 -4.74 0.92 -6.91
N ARG A 84 -3.97 -0.04 -6.39
CA ARG A 84 -2.65 -0.38 -6.94
C ARG A 84 -2.72 -1.07 -8.30
N GLU A 85 -3.67 -1.97 -8.51
CA GLU A 85 -3.89 -2.60 -9.83
C GLU A 85 -4.23 -1.57 -10.90
N ALA A 86 -5.04 -0.55 -10.58
CA ALA A 86 -5.31 0.55 -11.50
C ALA A 86 -4.04 1.34 -11.86
N ILE A 87 -3.13 1.54 -10.89
CA ILE A 87 -1.83 2.18 -11.14
C ILE A 87 -0.97 1.29 -12.04
N TYR A 88 -0.82 0.00 -11.72
CA TYR A 88 -0.01 -0.93 -12.53
C TYR A 88 -0.51 -1.01 -13.98
N ALA A 89 -1.83 -1.06 -14.19
CA ALA A 89 -2.43 -1.11 -15.52
C ALA A 89 -2.18 0.17 -16.34
N SER A 90 -1.88 1.30 -15.67
CA SER A 90 -1.60 2.58 -16.33
C SER A 90 -0.14 2.79 -16.72
N ILE A 91 0.78 1.96 -16.22
CA ILE A 91 2.22 2.14 -16.40
C ILE A 91 2.75 1.13 -17.44
N PRO A 92 3.39 1.59 -18.53
CA PRO A 92 4.10 0.71 -19.46
C PRO A 92 5.21 -0.08 -18.75
N VAL A 93 5.44 -1.34 -19.14
CA VAL A 93 6.42 -2.23 -18.49
C VAL A 93 7.83 -1.63 -18.50
N GLU A 94 8.19 -0.94 -19.57
CA GLU A 94 9.49 -0.28 -19.73
C GLU A 94 9.69 0.83 -18.69
N GLN A 95 8.60 1.51 -18.32
CA GLN A 95 8.57 2.66 -17.42
C GLN A 95 8.20 2.29 -15.97
N TYR A 96 8.13 1.00 -15.64
CA TYR A 96 7.76 0.58 -14.30
C TYR A 96 8.73 1.14 -13.25
N PRO A 97 8.24 1.65 -12.10
CA PRO A 97 9.06 2.19 -11.02
C PRO A 97 10.12 1.22 -10.51
N ARG A 98 11.39 1.65 -10.48
CA ARG A 98 12.51 0.80 -10.02
C ARG A 98 13.34 1.47 -8.93
N LEU A 99 13.49 2.79 -8.97
CA LEU A 99 14.30 3.54 -8.02
C LEU A 99 13.47 4.00 -6.82
N PRO A 100 14.08 4.18 -5.64
CA PRO A 100 13.39 4.75 -4.48
C PRO A 100 12.68 6.06 -4.81
N GLY A 101 11.41 6.16 -4.42
CA GLY A 101 10.56 7.33 -4.66
C GLY A 101 9.76 7.28 -5.97
N ASP A 102 10.17 6.46 -6.95
CA ASP A 102 9.44 6.31 -8.21
C ASP A 102 8.03 5.75 -7.99
N GLY A 103 7.88 4.81 -7.05
CA GLY A 103 6.60 4.19 -6.74
C GLY A 103 5.63 5.18 -6.10
N ALA A 104 6.12 6.00 -5.15
CA ALA A 104 5.32 7.07 -4.57
C ALA A 104 4.95 8.13 -5.63
N SER A 105 5.86 8.43 -6.55
CA SER A 105 5.61 9.36 -7.65
C SER A 105 4.53 8.84 -8.60
N ALA A 106 4.60 7.55 -8.98
CA ALA A 106 3.60 6.89 -9.80
C ALA A 106 2.21 6.84 -9.13
N ALA A 107 2.18 6.67 -7.81
CA ALA A 107 0.95 6.62 -7.02
C ALA A 107 0.43 7.98 -6.54
N LYS A 108 1.10 9.10 -6.88
CA LYS A 108 0.84 10.44 -6.30
C LYS A 108 -0.64 10.80 -6.25
N LEU A 109 -1.35 10.69 -7.38
CA LEU A 109 -2.78 11.03 -7.47
C LEU A 109 -3.66 10.12 -6.58
N ALA A 110 -3.32 8.83 -6.49
CA ALA A 110 -4.07 7.90 -5.64
C ALA A 110 -3.79 8.18 -4.15
N ILE A 111 -2.55 8.52 -3.80
CA ILE A 111 -2.16 8.93 -2.44
C ILE A 111 -2.93 10.20 -2.04
N GLU A 112 -2.98 11.22 -2.91
CA GLU A 112 -3.72 12.46 -2.72
C GLU A 112 -5.22 12.22 -2.50
N ARG A 113 -5.84 11.34 -3.30
CA ARG A 113 -7.25 10.96 -3.12
C ARG A 113 -7.50 10.24 -1.79
N SER A 114 -6.60 9.34 -1.40
CA SER A 114 -6.65 8.67 -0.10
C SER A 114 -6.35 9.61 1.08
N MET A 115 -5.96 10.86 0.85
CA MET A 115 -5.87 11.91 1.88
C MET A 115 -7.15 12.71 2.07
N ASN A 116 -8.22 12.42 1.33
CA ASN A 116 -9.51 13.09 1.55
C ASN A 116 -10.28 12.42 2.71
N PRO A 117 -10.60 13.11 3.81
CA PRO A 117 -11.36 12.54 4.93
C PRO A 117 -12.75 12.01 4.54
N GLN A 118 -13.35 12.56 3.49
CA GLN A 118 -14.63 12.09 2.95
C GLN A 118 -14.52 10.73 2.23
N ALA A 119 -13.31 10.24 1.95
CA ALA A 119 -13.09 8.92 1.35
C ALA A 119 -13.36 7.76 2.34
N PHE A 120 -13.54 8.05 3.64
CA PHE A 120 -13.72 7.05 4.69
C PHE A 120 -15.16 6.91 5.20
N THR A 121 -16.08 7.77 4.77
CA THR A 121 -17.43 7.92 5.35
C THR A 121 -18.51 7.06 4.69
N ALA A 122 -18.18 5.91 4.11
CA ALA A 122 -19.12 5.17 3.26
C ALA A 122 -19.25 3.67 3.58
#